data_AF-A0A9D1G106-F1
#
_entry.id   AF-A0A9D1G106-F1
#
_cell.length_a   1.000
_cell.length_b   1.000
_cell.length_c   1.000
_cell.angle_alpha   90.00
_cell.angle_beta   90.00
_cell.angle_gamma   90.00
#
_symmetry.space_group_name_H-M   'P 1'
#
loop_
_entity.id
_entity.type
_entity.pdbx_description
1 polymer ?
#
loop_
_entity_poly.entity_id
_entity_poly.type
_entity_poly.pdbx_seq_one_letter_code
_entity_poly.pdbx_strand_id
1 'polypeptide(L)'
;MRKASIVLALTLVLLLSGCAQESAATEIDVASAAQAAVDALAFDDEMTLVTQDLALDFYGVDAADVKAVSAYMSTGATSEELSLWEAANAEAAQ
;
A
#
# COMPACT_ATOMS: atom_id res chain seq x y z
N MET A 1 -20.19 -16.90 42.35
CA MET A 1 -19.42 -17.35 41.17
C MET A 1 -20.15 -17.10 39.85
N ARG A 2 -21.40 -17.56 39.65
CA ARG A 2 -22.18 -17.34 38.41
C ARG A 2 -22.31 -15.87 37.93
N LYS A 3 -22.54 -14.92 38.86
CA LYS A 3 -22.67 -13.48 38.51
C LYS A 3 -21.35 -12.84 38.08
N ALA A 4 -20.22 -13.28 38.66
CA ALA A 4 -18.89 -12.80 38.30
C ALA A 4 -18.46 -13.31 36.91
N SER A 5 -18.84 -14.54 36.56
CA SER A 5 -18.59 -15.11 35.23
C SER A 5 -19.36 -14.40 34.12
N ILE A 6 -20.59 -13.94 34.39
CA ILE A 6 -21.40 -13.20 33.40
C ILE A 6 -20.82 -11.80 33.15
N VAL A 7 -20.37 -11.12 34.20
CA VAL A 7 -19.73 -9.80 34.07
C VAL A 7 -18.45 -9.90 33.25
N LEU A 8 -17.58 -10.89 33.54
CA LEU A 8 -16.33 -11.08 32.80
C LEU A 8 -16.56 -11.42 31.31
N ALA A 9 -17.58 -12.21 31.00
CA ALA A 9 -17.94 -12.53 29.62
C ALA A 9 -18.45 -11.29 28.85
N LEU A 10 -19.22 -10.42 29.50
CA LEU A 10 -19.69 -9.15 28.91
C LEU A 10 -18.54 -8.16 28.66
N THR A 11 -17.56 -8.07 29.55
CA THR A 11 -16.38 -7.22 29.34
C THR A 11 -15.52 -7.72 28.18
N LEU A 12 -15.42 -9.04 27.98
CA LEU A 12 -14.65 -9.62 26.86
C LEU A 12 -15.26 -9.28 25.50
N VAL A 13 -16.60 -9.29 25.38
CA VAL A 13 -17.29 -8.99 24.10
C VAL A 13 -17.11 -7.52 23.68
N LEU A 14 -17.03 -6.59 24.64
CA LEU A 14 -16.82 -5.17 24.35
C LEU A 14 -15.42 -4.87 23.81
N LEU A 15 -14.42 -5.70 24.14
CA LEU A 15 -13.04 -5.56 23.66
C LEU A 15 -12.86 -5.96 22.18
N LEU A 16 -13.86 -6.61 21.55
CA LEU A 16 -13.80 -6.99 20.13
C LEU A 16 -14.29 -5.90 19.17
N SER A 17 -14.83 -4.78 19.67
CA SER A 17 -15.39 -3.71 18.83
C SER A 17 -14.34 -2.73 18.26
N GLY A 18 -13.05 -2.92 18.57
CA GLY A 18 -11.98 -2.01 18.19
C GLY A 18 -11.43 -2.15 16.76
N CYS A 19 -11.76 -3.22 16.04
CA CYS A 19 -11.22 -3.47 14.69
C CYS A 19 -12.17 -3.10 13.54
N ALA A 20 -13.38 -2.62 13.84
CA ALA A 20 -14.37 -2.28 12.82
C ALA A 20 -14.35 -0.80 12.41
N GLN A 21 -13.32 -0.04 12.80
CA GLN A 21 -13.18 1.32 12.31
C GLN A 21 -12.63 1.27 10.89
N GLU A 22 -13.56 1.11 9.95
CA GLU A 22 -13.34 1.38 8.53
C GLU A 22 -13.07 2.89 8.41
N SER A 23 -11.81 3.28 8.61
CA SER A 23 -11.34 4.61 8.27
C SER A 23 -11.63 4.78 6.79
N ALA A 24 -12.48 5.74 6.43
CA ALA A 24 -12.73 6.07 5.04
C ALA A 24 -11.37 6.23 4.34
N ALA A 25 -11.10 5.36 3.37
CA ALA A 25 -9.83 5.36 2.66
C ALA A 25 -9.64 6.75 2.06
N THR A 26 -8.58 7.44 2.46
CA THR A 26 -8.19 8.66 1.78
C THR A 26 -7.71 8.24 0.41
N GLU A 27 -8.39 8.70 -0.64
CA GLU A 27 -7.98 8.44 -2.01
C GLU A 27 -6.63 9.13 -2.25
N ILE A 28 -5.62 8.34 -2.62
CA ILE A 28 -4.28 8.83 -2.94
C ILE A 28 -4.14 8.82 -4.45
N ASP A 29 -3.80 9.96 -5.04
CA ASP A 29 -3.36 10.01 -6.44
C ASP A 29 -1.95 9.41 -6.55
N VAL A 30 -1.87 8.16 -6.99
CA VAL A 30 -0.61 7.38 -7.04
C VAL A 30 0.45 8.10 -7.87
N ALA A 31 0.08 8.72 -8.98
CA ALA A 31 1.03 9.42 -9.85
C ALA A 31 1.67 10.62 -9.15
N SER A 32 0.85 11.51 -8.58
CA SER A 32 1.32 12.71 -7.87
C SER A 32 2.07 12.35 -6.60
N ALA A 33 1.63 11.33 -5.87
CA ALA A 33 2.29 10.87 -4.65
C ALA A 33 3.68 10.28 -4.96
N ALA A 34 3.80 9.47 -6.01
CA ALA A 34 5.09 8.93 -6.45
C ALA A 34 6.04 10.05 -6.93
N GLN A 35 5.55 11.00 -7.72
CA GLN A 35 6.36 12.16 -8.15
C GLN A 35 6.82 12.98 -6.94
N ALA A 36 5.93 13.28 -5.99
CA ALA A 36 6.29 14.00 -4.79
C ALA A 36 7.34 13.25 -3.95
N ALA A 37 7.29 11.92 -3.91
CA ALA A 37 8.30 11.11 -3.26
C ALA A 37 9.65 11.14 -4.00
N VAL A 38 9.64 11.08 -5.33
CA VAL A 38 10.85 11.23 -6.15
C VAL A 38 11.50 12.60 -5.94
N ASP A 39 10.69 13.67 -5.89
CA ASP A 39 11.18 15.05 -5.71
C ASP A 39 11.73 15.30 -4.29
N ALA A 40 11.22 14.58 -3.28
CA ALA A 40 11.57 14.79 -1.88
C ALA A 40 12.77 13.95 -1.41
N LEU A 41 13.05 12.83 -2.07
CA LEU A 41 14.14 11.93 -1.72
C LEU A 41 15.41 12.28 -2.51
N ALA A 42 16.56 11.95 -1.91
CA ALA A 42 17.84 12.05 -2.61
C ALA A 42 18.14 10.71 -3.29
N PHE A 43 18.39 10.76 -4.59
CA PHE A 43 18.86 9.64 -5.39
C PHE A 43 20.23 9.98 -5.95
N ASP A 44 21.10 8.99 -6.07
CA ASP A 44 22.44 9.14 -6.66
C ASP A 44 22.36 9.26 -8.19
N ASP A 45 21.35 8.65 -8.81
CA ASP A 45 21.09 8.68 -10.25
C ASP A 45 19.72 9.29 -10.61
N GLU A 46 19.55 9.63 -11.90
CA GLU A 46 18.27 10.12 -12.42
C GLU A 46 17.21 9.02 -12.37
N MET A 47 16.11 9.31 -11.65
CA MET A 47 14.94 8.44 -11.54
C MET A 47 14.02 8.67 -12.73
N THR A 48 13.88 7.65 -13.59
CA THR A 48 13.03 7.72 -14.79
C THR A 48 11.73 6.97 -14.56
N LEU A 49 10.60 7.61 -14.87
CA LEU A 49 9.28 6.94 -14.87
C LEU A 49 9.28 5.79 -15.88
N VAL A 50 8.94 4.60 -15.42
CA VAL A 50 8.76 3.43 -16.28
C VAL A 50 7.29 3.24 -16.67
N THR A 51 7.07 2.47 -17.74
CA THR A 51 5.72 2.12 -18.16
C THR A 51 5.08 1.15 -17.17
N GLN A 52 3.74 1.16 -17.10
CA GLN A 52 2.99 0.20 -16.30
C GLN A 52 3.31 -1.25 -16.70
N ASP A 53 3.35 -1.56 -18.00
CA ASP A 53 3.65 -2.92 -18.47
C ASP A 53 5.03 -3.39 -17.99
N LEU A 54 6.05 -2.52 -18.07
CA LEU A 54 7.39 -2.83 -17.54
C LEU A 54 7.36 -3.05 -16.03
N ALA A 55 6.63 -2.23 -15.26
CA ALA A 55 6.50 -2.43 -13.83
C ALA A 55 5.82 -3.77 -13.51
N LEU A 56 4.67 -4.07 -14.12
CA LEU A 56 3.94 -5.32 -13.91
C LEU A 56 4.81 -6.54 -14.21
N ASP A 57 5.50 -6.53 -15.36
CA ASP A 57 6.42 -7.61 -15.75
C ASP A 57 7.61 -7.73 -14.79
N PHE A 58 8.19 -6.61 -14.37
CA PHE A 58 9.37 -6.58 -13.51
C PHE A 58 9.07 -7.14 -12.11
N TYR A 59 7.92 -6.79 -11.54
CA TYR A 59 7.50 -7.27 -10.23
C TYR A 59 6.68 -8.57 -10.25
N GLY A 60 6.30 -9.05 -11.44
CA GLY A 60 5.47 -10.25 -11.60
C GLY A 60 4.05 -10.08 -11.02
N VAL A 61 3.49 -8.89 -11.15
CA VAL A 61 2.15 -8.54 -10.63
C VAL A 61 1.12 -8.60 -11.76
N ASP A 62 -0.03 -9.24 -11.51
CA ASP A 62 -1.13 -9.28 -12.48
C ASP A 62 -1.80 -7.91 -12.56
N ALA A 63 -2.05 -7.44 -13.79
CA ALA A 63 -2.77 -6.19 -14.03
C ALA A 63 -4.17 -6.19 -13.39
N ALA A 64 -4.79 -7.36 -13.21
CA ALA A 64 -6.10 -7.50 -12.56
C ALA A 64 -6.08 -7.11 -11.06
N ASP A 65 -4.91 -7.18 -10.42
CA ASP A 65 -4.73 -6.89 -9.00
C ASP A 65 -4.33 -5.43 -8.74
N VAL A 66 -4.17 -4.62 -9.78
CA VAL A 66 -3.67 -3.25 -9.70
C VAL A 66 -4.71 -2.26 -10.21
N LYS A 67 -5.08 -1.31 -9.35
CA LYS A 67 -5.89 -0.15 -9.75
C LYS A 67 -5.04 0.95 -10.38
N ALA A 68 -3.87 1.22 -9.82
CA ALA A 68 -2.92 2.21 -10.33
C ALA A 68 -1.49 1.88 -9.92
N VAL A 69 -0.52 2.24 -10.76
CA VAL A 69 0.92 2.11 -10.47
C VAL A 69 1.68 3.32 -11.01
N SER A 70 2.69 3.76 -10.26
CA SER A 70 3.71 4.69 -10.73
C SER A 70 5.07 4.23 -10.20
N ALA A 71 5.99 3.91 -11.10
CA ALA A 71 7.29 3.36 -10.76
C ALA A 71 8.41 4.14 -11.46
N TYR A 72 9.45 4.44 -10.71
CA TYR A 72 10.65 5.13 -11.16
C TYR A 72 11.85 4.24 -10.90
N MET A 73 12.74 4.16 -11.88
CA MET A 73 13.95 3.34 -11.80
C MET A 73 15.14 4.12 -12.32
N SER A 74 16.30 3.95 -11.68
CA SER A 74 17.58 4.46 -12.19
C SER A 74 18.30 3.40 -13.03
N THR A 75 19.20 3.85 -13.92
CA THR A 75 19.96 2.97 -14.83
C THR A 75 21.43 2.82 -14.44
N GLY A 76 21.83 3.36 -13.28
CA GLY A 76 23.21 3.31 -12.82
C GLY A 76 23.65 1.98 -12.23
N ALA A 77 24.91 1.93 -11.81
CA ALA A 77 25.56 0.70 -11.32
C ALA A 77 24.93 0.17 -10.01
N THR A 78 24.34 1.06 -9.23
CA THR A 78 23.52 0.76 -8.06
C THR A 78 22.09 1.15 -8.41
N SER A 79 21.33 0.26 -9.04
CA SER A 79 19.96 0.56 -9.44
C SER A 79 19.12 0.99 -8.23
N GLU A 80 18.61 2.21 -8.30
CA GLU A 80 17.69 2.79 -7.34
C GLU A 80 16.26 2.67 -7.88
N GLU A 81 15.30 2.51 -6.98
CA GLU A 81 13.93 2.19 -7.34
C GLU A 81 12.94 2.84 -6.36
N LEU A 82 11.87 3.39 -6.91
CA LEU A 82 10.70 3.83 -6.15
C LEU A 82 9.46 3.42 -6.91
N SER A 83 8.58 2.63 -6.30
CA SER A 83 7.29 2.30 -6.87
C SER A 83 6.17 2.48 -5.86
N LEU A 84 5.04 2.99 -6.35
CA LEU A 84 3.82 3.16 -5.58
C LEU A 84 2.68 2.47 -6.30
N TRP A 85 1.93 1.68 -5.55
CA TRP A 85 0.90 0.78 -6.05
C TRP A 85 -0.39 1.01 -5.29
N GLU A 86 -1.49 1.09 -6.03
CA GLU A 86 -2.83 0.95 -5.48
C GLU A 86 -3.38 -0.41 -5.93
N ALA A 87 -3.63 -1.28 -4.95
CA ALA A 87 -4.25 -2.58 -5.22
C ALA A 87 -5.71 -2.39 -5.68
N ALA A 88 -6.20 -3.29 -6.53
CA ALA A 88 -7.57 -3.26 -7.03
C ALA A 88 -8.62 -3.38 -5.91
N ASN A 89 -8.27 -4.08 -4.83
CA ASN A 89 -9.11 -4.31 -3.67
C ASN A 89 -8.27 -4.85 -2.50
N ALA A 90 -8.91 -5.11 -1.36
CA ALA A 90 -8.26 -5.63 -0.16
C ALA A 90 -7.74 -7.07 -0.28
N GLU A 91 -8.25 -7.88 -1.23
CA GLU A 91 -7.74 -9.22 -1.49
C GLU A 91 -6.43 -9.16 -2.29
N ALA A 92 -6.38 -8.30 -3.31
CA ALA A 92 -5.18 -8.01 -4.10
C ALA A 92 -4.05 -7.34 -3.28
N ALA A 93 -4.35 -6.80 -2.10
CA ALA A 93 -3.39 -6.15 -1.22
C ALA A 93 -2.72 -7.08 -0.18
N GLN A 94 -2.98 -8.39 -0.22
CA GLN A 94 -2.51 -9.37 0.77
C GLN A 94 -1.18 -10.05 0.44
#